data_AF-A0A1P8LJ37-F1
#
_entry.id   AF-A0A1P8LJ37-F1
#
_cell.length_a   1.000
_cell.length_b   1.000
_cell.length_c   1.000
_cell.angle_alpha   90.00
_cell.angle_beta   90.00
_cell.angle_gamma   90.00
#
_symmetry.space_group_name_H-M   'P 1'
#
loop_
_entity.id
_entity.type
_entity.pdbx_description
1 polymer ?
#
loop_
_entity_poly.entity_id
_entity_poly.type
_entity_poly.pdbx_seq_one_letter_code
_entity_poly.pdbx_strand_id
1 'polypeptide(L)'
;ESAWKCVYYLSAEVLALYVTYDEPWFTNTRNFWVGPGSQVWPDQKTKLKLKAVYMYAAGFYSYSIFALIFWETRRSDFGVSMSHHVATVILIVLSYIFRFARVGSVVLAIHDASDVFLEIGKMSKYSGAETVASFAFILFVLSWIILRLIYY
;
A
#
# COMPACT_ATOMS: atom_id res chain seq x y z
N GLU A 1 5.15 16.49 7.35
CA GLU A 1 4.86 15.65 6.17
C GLU A 1 5.20 14.18 6.42
N SER A 2 6.47 13.80 6.59
CA SER A 2 6.86 12.38 6.79
C SER A 2 6.24 11.69 7.99
N ALA A 3 6.03 12.38 9.11
CA ALA A 3 5.33 11.79 10.26
C ALA A 3 3.87 11.40 9.93
N TRP A 4 3.17 12.22 9.16
CA TRP A 4 1.80 11.92 8.72
C TRP A 4 1.78 10.70 7.78
N LYS A 5 2.69 10.68 6.79
CA LYS A 5 2.84 9.55 5.87
C LYS A 5 3.18 8.25 6.62
N CYS A 6 4.08 8.32 7.61
CA CYS A 6 4.43 7.17 8.45
C CYS A 6 3.23 6.61 9.24
N VAL A 7 2.44 7.47 9.87
CA VAL A 7 1.24 7.05 10.62
C VAL A 7 0.22 6.40 9.67
N TYR A 8 0.02 6.99 8.49
CA TYR A 8 -0.82 6.39 7.46
C TYR A 8 -0.31 5.01 7.06
N TYR A 9 0.93 4.86 6.58
CA TYR A 9 1.44 3.58 6.09
C TYR A 9 1.42 2.50 7.17
N LEU A 10 1.77 2.85 8.42
CA LEU A 10 1.71 1.90 9.53
C LEU A 10 0.27 1.44 9.81
N SER A 11 -0.68 2.37 9.85
CA SER A 11 -2.08 2.02 10.11
C SER A 11 -2.74 1.31 8.92
N ALA A 12 -2.38 1.66 7.69
CA ALA A 12 -2.78 0.98 6.47
C ALA A 12 -2.30 -0.48 6.48
N GLU A 13 -1.03 -0.70 6.83
CA GLU A 13 -0.43 -2.03 6.88
C GLU A 13 -1.07 -2.90 7.95
N VAL A 14 -1.24 -2.37 9.17
CA VAL A 14 -1.95 -3.08 10.25
C VAL A 14 -3.37 -3.43 9.84
N LEU A 15 -4.09 -2.51 9.19
CA LEU A 15 -5.44 -2.75 8.72
C LEU A 15 -5.48 -3.81 7.60
N ALA A 16 -4.56 -3.73 6.64
CA ALA A 16 -4.48 -4.66 5.52
C ALA A 16 -4.20 -6.08 6.03
N LEU A 17 -3.21 -6.25 6.91
CA LEU A 17 -2.90 -7.54 7.56
C LEU A 17 -4.08 -8.04 8.38
N TYR A 18 -4.70 -7.21 9.22
CA TYR A 18 -5.84 -7.62 10.03
C TYR A 18 -7.05 -8.10 9.19
N VAL A 19 -7.28 -7.48 8.03
CA VAL A 19 -8.38 -7.85 7.14
C VAL A 19 -8.06 -9.07 6.29
N THR A 20 -6.79 -9.31 5.97
CA THR A 20 -6.38 -10.35 5.00
C THR A 20 -5.79 -11.60 5.64
N TYR A 21 -5.26 -11.57 6.87
CA TYR A 21 -4.50 -12.70 7.44
C TYR A 21 -5.29 -14.02 7.51
N ASP A 22 -6.60 -13.95 7.82
CA ASP A 22 -7.49 -15.11 7.97
C ASP A 22 -8.21 -15.47 6.66
N GLU A 23 -7.87 -14.78 5.56
CA GLU A 23 -8.52 -15.01 4.28
C GLU A 23 -7.77 -16.07 3.46
N PRO A 24 -8.47 -16.98 2.76
CA PRO A 24 -7.85 -18.13 2.10
C PRO A 24 -6.96 -17.74 0.91
N TRP A 25 -7.07 -16.51 0.41
CA TRP A 25 -6.22 -15.98 -0.65
C TRP A 25 -4.91 -15.36 -0.16
N PHE A 26 -4.73 -15.22 1.14
CA PHE A 26 -3.47 -14.73 1.71
C PHE A 26 -2.33 -15.74 1.54
N THR A 27 -2.66 -17.03 1.61
CA THR A 27 -1.69 -18.13 1.50
C THR A 27 -1.72 -18.85 0.15
N ASN A 28 -2.86 -18.85 -0.54
CA ASN A 28 -3.02 -19.57 -1.80
C ASN A 28 -3.61 -18.65 -2.89
N THR A 29 -2.77 -18.33 -3.88
CA THR A 29 -3.09 -17.43 -5.00
C THR A 29 -4.21 -17.94 -5.90
N ARG A 30 -4.48 -19.26 -5.92
CA ARG A 30 -5.66 -19.82 -6.62
C ARG A 30 -6.96 -19.22 -6.08
N ASN A 31 -6.98 -18.88 -4.78
CA ASN A 31 -8.14 -18.33 -4.12
C ASN A 31 -8.40 -16.85 -4.46
N PHE A 32 -7.52 -16.20 -5.22
CA PHE A 32 -7.83 -14.93 -5.87
C PHE A 32 -8.99 -15.06 -6.84
N TRP A 33 -9.03 -16.18 -7.58
CA TRP A 33 -9.96 -16.38 -8.70
C TRP A 33 -11.13 -17.29 -8.31
N VAL A 34 -10.89 -18.26 -7.44
CA VAL A 34 -11.89 -19.25 -7.01
C VAL A 34 -12.05 -19.20 -5.51
N GLY A 35 -13.23 -18.84 -5.02
CA GLY A 35 -13.60 -18.91 -3.60
C GLY A 35 -14.49 -20.12 -3.28
N PRO A 36 -14.78 -20.36 -2.00
CA PRO A 36 -15.71 -21.41 -1.59
C PRO A 36 -17.12 -21.17 -2.17
N GLY A 37 -17.80 -22.24 -2.54
CA GLY A 37 -19.14 -22.22 -3.15
C GLY A 37 -19.12 -21.80 -4.62
N SER A 38 -20.04 -20.90 -5.01
CA SER A 38 -20.17 -20.39 -6.39
C SER A 38 -19.35 -19.12 -6.66
N GLN A 39 -18.43 -18.74 -5.77
CA GLN A 39 -17.65 -17.52 -5.94
C GLN A 39 -16.49 -17.71 -6.92
N VAL A 40 -16.76 -17.57 -8.20
CA VAL A 40 -15.75 -17.58 -9.27
C VAL A 40 -15.66 -16.17 -9.84
N TRP A 41 -14.46 -15.70 -10.16
CA TRP A 41 -14.29 -14.43 -10.86
C TRP A 41 -15.02 -14.48 -12.22
N PRO A 42 -15.81 -13.46 -12.61
CA PRO A 42 -15.95 -12.15 -11.96
C PRO A 42 -17.04 -12.06 -10.88
N ASP A 43 -17.89 -13.06 -10.67
CA ASP A 43 -19.06 -13.01 -9.77
C ASP A 43 -18.74 -13.11 -8.26
N GLN A 44 -17.52 -12.74 -7.86
CA GLN A 44 -17.08 -12.76 -6.47
C GLN A 44 -17.72 -11.63 -5.66
N LYS A 45 -18.06 -11.92 -4.41
CA LYS A 45 -18.58 -10.93 -3.46
C LYS A 45 -17.43 -10.30 -2.68
N THR A 46 -17.34 -8.97 -2.72
CA THR A 46 -16.36 -8.22 -1.93
C THR A 46 -16.88 -7.99 -0.51
N LYS A 47 -16.16 -8.51 0.50
CA LYS A 47 -16.47 -8.31 1.92
C LYS A 47 -16.37 -6.82 2.28
N LEU A 48 -17.18 -6.37 3.24
CA LEU A 48 -17.18 -4.97 3.69
C LEU A 48 -15.81 -4.51 4.21
N LYS A 49 -15.13 -5.36 4.98
CA LYS A 49 -13.78 -5.10 5.48
C LYS A 49 -12.78 -4.82 4.35
N LEU A 50 -12.87 -5.57 3.25
CA LEU A 50 -12.00 -5.40 2.08
C LEU A 50 -12.29 -4.09 1.34
N LYS A 51 -13.57 -3.71 1.24
CA LYS A 51 -13.96 -2.40 0.72
C LYS A 51 -13.40 -1.27 1.57
N ALA A 52 -13.40 -1.42 2.91
CA ALA A 52 -12.83 -0.41 3.80
C ALA A 52 -11.33 -0.21 3.56
N VAL A 53 -10.54 -1.28 3.39
CA VAL A 53 -9.11 -1.20 3.03
C VAL A 53 -8.93 -0.44 1.71
N TYR A 54 -9.74 -0.77 0.69
CA TYR A 54 -9.69 -0.09 -0.61
C TYR A 54 -10.05 1.39 -0.53
N MET A 55 -11.09 1.74 0.22
CA MET A 55 -11.49 3.15 0.39
C MET A 55 -10.47 3.93 1.20
N TYR A 56 -9.84 3.29 2.19
CA TYR A 56 -8.76 3.89 2.96
C TYR A 56 -7.56 4.22 2.08
N ALA A 57 -7.10 3.25 1.27
CA ALA A 57 -6.02 3.45 0.32
C ALA A 57 -6.37 4.50 -0.76
N ALA A 58 -7.53 4.36 -1.40
CA ALA A 58 -7.99 5.31 -2.42
C ALA A 58 -8.07 6.75 -1.88
N GLY A 59 -8.58 6.91 -0.65
CA GLY A 59 -8.68 8.20 0.02
C GLY A 59 -7.30 8.83 0.24
N PHE A 60 -6.33 8.06 0.73
CA PHE A 60 -4.97 8.56 0.93
C PHE A 60 -4.26 8.92 -0.37
N TYR A 61 -4.29 8.08 -1.40
CA TYR A 61 -3.60 8.40 -2.66
C TYR A 61 -4.26 9.59 -3.36
N SER A 62 -5.58 9.72 -3.28
CA SER A 62 -6.29 10.91 -3.78
C SER A 62 -5.90 12.16 -3.00
N TYR A 63 -5.91 12.09 -1.67
CA TYR A 63 -5.44 13.16 -0.79
C TYR A 63 -3.99 13.56 -1.12
N SER A 64 -3.10 12.59 -1.33
CA SER A 64 -1.69 12.84 -1.64
C SER A 64 -1.51 13.56 -2.97
N ILE A 65 -2.36 13.31 -3.98
CA ILE A 65 -2.38 14.10 -5.22
C ILE A 65 -2.73 15.56 -4.92
N PHE A 66 -3.80 15.81 -4.15
CA PHE A 66 -4.18 17.16 -3.74
C PHE A 66 -3.07 17.84 -2.93
N ALA A 67 -2.49 17.14 -1.96
CA ALA A 67 -1.40 17.65 -1.15
C ALA A 67 -0.17 18.01 -1.99
N LEU A 68 0.21 17.17 -2.96
CA LEU A 68 1.32 17.45 -3.88
C LEU A 68 1.08 18.70 -4.74
N ILE A 69 -0.16 18.95 -5.18
CA ILE A 69 -0.48 20.11 -6.01
C ILE A 69 -0.49 21.41 -5.19
N PHE A 70 -1.05 21.38 -3.99
CA PHE A 70 -1.41 22.60 -3.25
C PHE A 70 -0.58 22.86 -1.98
N TRP A 71 0.01 21.84 -1.35
CA TRP A 71 0.57 21.95 -0.01
C TRP A 71 2.03 21.54 0.11
N GLU A 72 2.47 20.50 -0.61
CA GLU A 72 3.84 20.00 -0.53
C GLU A 72 4.80 20.85 -1.37
N THR A 73 6.00 21.09 -0.83
CA THR A 73 7.05 21.79 -1.54
C THR A 73 7.50 20.97 -2.75
N ARG A 74 7.46 21.57 -3.93
CA ARG A 74 7.86 20.91 -5.18
C ARG A 74 9.35 20.59 -5.18
N ARG A 75 9.69 19.30 -5.12
CA ARG A 75 11.05 18.77 -5.21
C ARG A 75 11.34 18.24 -6.63
N SER A 76 12.59 17.91 -6.91
CA SER A 76 13.02 17.45 -8.25
C SER A 76 12.35 16.14 -8.69
N ASP A 77 11.92 15.32 -7.75
CA ASP A 77 11.21 14.04 -7.93
C ASP A 77 9.68 14.20 -8.04
N PHE A 78 9.16 15.42 -8.01
CA PHE A 78 7.72 15.71 -8.04
C PHE A 78 6.97 14.99 -9.18
N GLY A 79 7.51 15.03 -10.40
CA GLY A 79 6.85 14.43 -11.56
C GLY A 79 6.70 12.90 -11.43
N VAL A 80 7.71 12.25 -10.84
CA VAL A 80 7.70 10.80 -10.61
C VAL A 80 6.71 10.46 -9.50
N SER A 81 6.73 11.19 -8.38
CA SER A 81 5.79 10.97 -7.27
C SER A 81 4.33 11.21 -7.67
N MET A 82 4.06 12.27 -8.44
CA MET A 82 2.72 12.56 -8.95
C MET A 82 2.22 11.46 -9.88
N SER A 83 3.05 11.06 -10.85
CA SER A 83 2.70 9.99 -11.80
C SER A 83 2.44 8.67 -11.07
N HIS A 84 3.25 8.37 -10.04
CA HIS A 84 3.05 7.21 -9.19
C HIS A 84 1.69 7.25 -8.47
N HIS A 85 1.33 8.35 -7.81
CA HIS A 85 0.03 8.43 -7.11
C HIS A 85 -1.16 8.34 -8.07
N VAL A 86 -1.09 8.99 -9.23
CA VAL A 86 -2.13 8.90 -10.27
C VAL A 86 -2.26 7.45 -10.76
N ALA A 87 -1.14 6.78 -11.05
CA ALA A 87 -1.15 5.39 -11.46
C ALA A 87 -1.77 4.48 -10.38
N THR A 88 -1.42 4.67 -9.11
CA THR A 88 -1.97 3.88 -8.00
C THR A 88 -3.48 4.08 -7.87
N VAL A 89 -3.99 5.32 -7.97
CA VAL A 89 -5.44 5.57 -7.95
C VAL A 89 -6.14 4.86 -9.11
N ILE A 90 -5.58 4.93 -10.32
CA ILE A 90 -6.13 4.23 -11.50
C ILE A 90 -6.14 2.72 -11.25
N LEU A 91 -5.06 2.14 -10.73
CA LEU A 91 -4.97 0.71 -10.43
C LEU A 91 -6.00 0.29 -9.37
N ILE A 92 -6.21 1.08 -8.32
CA ILE A 92 -7.23 0.81 -7.30
C ILE A 92 -8.64 0.84 -7.91
N VAL A 93 -8.95 1.85 -8.73
CA VAL A 93 -10.26 1.99 -9.40
C VAL A 93 -10.51 0.83 -10.36
N LEU A 94 -9.55 0.52 -11.23
CA LEU A 94 -9.67 -0.61 -12.17
C LEU A 94 -9.78 -1.94 -11.42
N SER A 95 -8.99 -2.14 -10.36
CA SER A 95 -9.08 -3.31 -9.50
C SER A 95 -10.48 -3.45 -8.87
N TYR A 96 -11.10 -2.33 -8.48
CA TYR A 96 -12.47 -2.33 -7.95
C TYR A 96 -13.51 -2.67 -9.03
N ILE A 97 -13.43 -2.07 -10.22
CA ILE A 97 -14.37 -2.30 -11.34
C ILE A 97 -14.29 -3.75 -11.82
N PHE A 98 -13.08 -4.29 -12.02
CA PHE A 98 -12.86 -5.66 -12.46
C PHE A 98 -12.96 -6.71 -11.34
N ARG A 99 -13.33 -6.29 -10.12
CA ARG A 99 -13.50 -7.17 -8.96
C ARG A 99 -12.24 -7.95 -8.56
N PHE A 100 -11.07 -7.37 -8.79
CA PHE A 100 -9.78 -7.90 -8.34
C PHE A 100 -9.46 -7.54 -6.89
N ALA A 101 -10.48 -7.37 -6.05
CA ALA A 101 -10.33 -6.90 -4.67
C ALA A 101 -9.43 -7.80 -3.81
N ARG A 102 -9.48 -9.13 -4.05
CA ARG A 102 -8.62 -10.10 -3.33
C ARG A 102 -7.16 -9.91 -3.71
N VAL A 103 -6.85 -9.86 -5.00
CA VAL A 103 -5.50 -9.64 -5.52
C VAL A 103 -4.96 -8.30 -5.02
N GLY A 104 -5.70 -7.21 -5.26
CA GLY A 104 -5.20 -5.89 -4.92
C GLY A 104 -5.09 -5.65 -3.41
N SER A 105 -5.82 -6.38 -2.56
CA SER A 105 -5.59 -6.31 -1.10
C SER A 105 -4.21 -6.83 -0.68
N VAL A 106 -3.72 -7.88 -1.35
CA VAL A 106 -2.38 -8.42 -1.09
C VAL A 106 -1.32 -7.50 -1.70
N VAL A 107 -1.57 -6.97 -2.91
CA VAL A 107 -0.68 -5.99 -3.54
C VAL A 107 -0.54 -4.74 -2.67
N LEU A 108 -1.63 -4.20 -2.12
CA LEU A 108 -1.59 -3.04 -1.23
C LEU A 108 -0.74 -3.31 0.04
N ALA A 109 -0.94 -4.46 0.71
CA ALA A 109 -0.15 -4.82 1.89
C ALA A 109 1.36 -4.92 1.57
N ILE A 110 1.70 -5.67 0.51
CA ILE A 110 3.09 -5.91 0.13
C ILE A 110 3.79 -4.61 -0.30
N HIS A 111 3.10 -3.74 -1.04
CA HIS A 111 3.68 -2.49 -1.50
C HIS A 111 3.81 -1.48 -0.37
N ASP A 112 2.79 -1.30 0.48
CA ASP A 112 2.79 -0.24 1.51
C ASP A 112 3.68 -0.58 2.72
N ALA A 113 3.91 -1.87 3.01
CA ALA A 113 4.74 -2.31 4.12
C ALA A 113 6.16 -1.72 4.12
N SER A 114 6.82 -1.67 2.96
CA SER A 114 8.18 -1.11 2.86
C SER A 114 8.21 0.39 3.18
N ASP A 115 7.15 1.10 2.86
CA ASP A 115 7.12 2.56 2.92
C ASP A 115 7.07 3.07 4.37
N VAL A 116 6.65 2.22 5.32
CA VAL A 116 6.77 2.47 6.77
C VAL A 116 8.23 2.73 7.15
N PHE A 117 9.15 1.84 6.74
CA PHE A 117 10.58 1.98 7.05
C PHE A 117 11.21 3.19 6.36
N LEU A 118 10.75 3.49 5.14
CA LEU A 118 11.21 4.65 4.38
C LEU A 118 10.84 5.96 5.08
N GLU A 119 9.61 6.10 5.55
CA GLU A 119 9.19 7.31 6.27
C GLU A 119 9.84 7.43 7.65
N ILE A 120 10.10 6.31 8.36
CA ILE A 120 10.91 6.30 9.58
C ILE A 120 12.34 6.81 9.29
N GLY A 121 12.95 6.35 8.20
CA GLY A 121 14.28 6.79 7.77
C GLY A 121 14.33 8.29 7.48
N LYS A 122 13.34 8.82 6.73
CA LYS A 122 13.23 10.26 6.45
C LYS A 122 13.07 11.07 7.73
N MET A 123 12.17 10.68 8.63
CA MET A 123 11.98 11.36 9.92
C MET A 123 13.27 11.39 10.72
N SER A 124 13.95 10.24 10.82
CA SER A 124 15.23 10.12 11.56
C SER A 124 16.30 11.03 10.96
N LYS A 125 16.38 11.11 9.63
CA LYS A 125 17.31 12.01 8.92
C LYS A 125 16.99 13.48 9.19
N TYR A 126 15.72 13.86 9.18
CA TYR A 126 15.29 15.22 9.49
C TYR A 126 15.53 15.61 10.95
N SER A 127 15.52 14.64 11.87
CA SER A 127 15.85 14.85 13.29
C SER A 127 17.34 14.77 13.62
N GLY A 128 18.22 14.53 12.63
CA GLY A 128 19.67 14.40 12.84
C GLY A 128 20.11 13.04 13.42
N ALA A 129 19.22 12.06 13.52
CA ALA A 129 19.51 10.72 14.02
C ALA A 129 20.06 9.79 12.91
N GLU A 130 21.30 10.05 12.49
CA GLU A 130 21.95 9.40 11.33
C GLU A 130 22.04 7.86 11.42
N THR A 131 22.30 7.33 12.61
CA THR A 131 22.38 5.88 12.84
C THR A 131 21.02 5.21 12.62
N VAL A 132 19.95 5.83 13.13
CA VAL A 132 18.58 5.32 12.97
C VAL A 132 18.13 5.43 11.51
N ALA A 133 18.48 6.53 10.83
CA ALA A 133 18.21 6.71 9.41
C ALA A 133 18.88 5.62 8.56
N SER A 134 20.15 5.33 8.82
CA SER A 134 20.91 4.29 8.12
C SER A 134 20.30 2.89 8.34
N PHE A 135 19.95 2.57 9.58
CA PHE A 135 19.31 1.29 9.91
C PHE A 135 17.93 1.14 9.24
N ALA A 136 17.09 2.19 9.32
CA ALA A 136 15.78 2.19 8.67
C ALA A 136 15.89 2.08 7.14
N PHE A 137 16.92 2.67 6.53
CA PHE A 137 17.18 2.52 5.10
C PHE A 137 17.54 1.08 4.72
N ILE A 138 18.37 0.41 5.52
CA ILE A 138 18.70 -1.01 5.29
C ILE A 138 17.43 -1.88 5.40
N LEU A 139 16.61 -1.66 6.42
CA LEU A 139 15.33 -2.36 6.57
C LEU A 139 14.37 -2.09 5.40
N PHE A 140 14.31 -0.84 4.92
CA PHE A 140 13.54 -0.49 3.74
C PHE A 140 14.00 -1.30 2.51
N VAL A 141 15.30 -1.34 2.22
CA VAL A 141 15.81 -2.08 1.06
C VAL A 141 15.54 -3.58 1.19
N LEU A 142 15.78 -4.18 2.37
CA LEU A 142 15.54 -5.60 2.61
C LEU A 142 14.06 -5.94 2.47
N SER A 143 13.18 -5.18 3.13
CA SER A 143 11.72 -5.40 3.03
C SER A 143 11.23 -5.23 1.60
N TRP A 144 11.69 -4.20 0.88
CA TRP A 144 11.32 -3.97 -0.50
C TRP A 144 11.71 -5.14 -1.42
N ILE A 145 12.93 -5.68 -1.28
CA ILE A 145 13.38 -6.82 -2.08
C ILE A 145 12.56 -8.07 -1.75
N ILE A 146 12.43 -8.40 -0.46
CA ILE A 146 11.75 -9.64 -0.05
C ILE A 146 10.28 -9.61 -0.47
N LEU A 147 9.59 -8.51 -0.15
CA LEU A 147 8.15 -8.40 -0.36
C LEU A 147 7.81 -8.27 -1.84
N ARG A 148 8.54 -7.44 -2.61
CA ARG A 148 8.16 -7.11 -3.99
C ARG A 148 8.84 -7.95 -5.06
N LEU A 149 9.95 -8.66 -4.77
CA LEU A 149 10.67 -9.47 -5.77
C LEU A 149 10.66 -10.98 -5.47
N ILE A 150 10.52 -11.39 -4.21
CA ILE A 150 10.66 -12.80 -3.82
C ILE A 150 9.31 -13.42 -3.45
N TYR A 151 8.50 -12.74 -2.66
CA TYR A 151 7.28 -13.34 -2.09
C TYR A 151 6.13 -13.47 -3.10
N TYR A 152 6.11 -12.66 -4.17
CA TYR A 152 5.12 -12.70 -5.26
C TYR A 152 5.74 -12.52 -6.63
#